data_AF-A0A4S2USC4-F1
#
_entry.id   AF-A0A4S2USC4-F1
#
_cell.length_a   1.000
_cell.length_b   1.000
_cell.length_c   1.000
_cell.angle_alpha   90.00
_cell.angle_beta   90.00
_cell.angle_gamma   90.00
#
_symmetry.space_group_name_H-M   'P 1'
#
loop_
_entity.id
_entity.type
_entity.pdbx_description
1 polymer ?
#
loop_
_entity_poly.entity_id
_entity_poly.type
_entity_poly.pdbx_seq_one_letter_code
_entity_poly.pdbx_strand_id
1 'polypeptide(L)'
;MHRSLQRTRTQGLTVLHTKTLASERRIALPTECINSLKIHQEQQQEERQAARADWTDNGLVFTTPKGRPLDPGNLTRRFRRLLHKAGLRMIRFHDLRHSTATLLLEQGVDLVVIKELLGHAHIGVTAGVYAHVRLRLQRQAIDTLGSILGPTDTPDDPPTAAVVR
;
A
#
# COMPACT_ATOMS: atom_id res chain seq x y z
N MET A 1 22.23 4.54 -8.48
CA MET A 1 21.99 3.51 -9.53
C MET A 1 20.63 2.86 -9.26
N HIS A 2 19.65 3.10 -10.14
CA HIS A 2 18.26 2.65 -9.94
C HIS A 2 18.03 1.32 -10.67
N ARG A 3 17.66 0.30 -9.89
CA ARG A 3 17.66 -1.11 -10.26
C ARG A 3 16.28 -1.68 -9.89
N SER A 4 15.54 -2.20 -10.86
CA SER A 4 14.35 -3.03 -10.63
C SER A 4 14.73 -4.50 -10.79
N LEU A 5 14.05 -5.38 -10.07
CA LEU A 5 14.31 -6.81 -10.14
C LEU A 5 13.11 -7.50 -10.77
N GLN A 6 13.30 -8.09 -11.95
CA GLN A 6 12.25 -8.73 -12.71
C GLN A 6 12.65 -10.14 -13.10
N ARG A 7 11.70 -11.07 -12.99
CA ARG A 7 11.88 -12.41 -13.52
C ARG A 7 11.59 -12.42 -15.01
N THR A 8 12.58 -12.73 -15.84
CA THR A 8 12.45 -12.92 -17.29
C THR A 8 12.32 -14.41 -17.60
N ARG A 9 11.56 -14.76 -18.66
CA ARG A 9 11.35 -16.17 -19.05
C ARG A 9 12.64 -16.86 -19.49
N THR A 10 13.63 -16.10 -19.96
CA THR A 10 14.87 -16.60 -20.55
C THR A 10 16.09 -16.53 -19.62
N GLN A 11 16.14 -15.61 -18.64
CA GLN A 11 17.34 -15.39 -17.82
C GLN A 11 17.10 -15.44 -16.30
N GLY A 12 15.90 -15.81 -15.84
CA GLY A 12 15.62 -15.88 -14.40
C GLY A 12 15.47 -14.49 -13.77
N LEU A 13 15.99 -14.29 -12.55
CA LEU A 13 15.92 -13.00 -11.85
C LEU A 13 16.96 -12.03 -12.42
N THR A 14 16.51 -11.04 -13.18
CA THR A 14 17.37 -10.05 -13.82
C THR A 14 17.17 -8.69 -13.16
N VAL A 15 18.28 -8.01 -12.87
CA VAL A 15 18.26 -6.62 -12.44
C VAL A 15 18.21 -5.73 -13.69
N LEU A 16 17.10 -5.02 -13.87
CA LEU A 16 16.89 -4.08 -14.97
C LEU A 16 17.09 -2.65 -14.46
N HIS A 17 17.44 -1.73 -15.36
CA HIS A 17 17.36 -0.30 -15.06
C HIS A 17 15.89 0.16 -15.13
N THR A 18 15.45 0.94 -14.15
CA THR A 18 14.13 1.56 -14.18
C THR A 18 14.06 2.54 -15.34
N LYS A 19 13.20 2.25 -16.33
CA LYS A 19 13.13 2.96 -17.63
C LYS A 19 12.65 4.41 -17.56
N THR A 20 12.16 4.92 -16.42
CA THR A 20 11.57 6.26 -16.33
C THR A 20 11.85 6.96 -14.99
N LEU A 21 12.17 8.26 -15.04
CA LEU A 21 12.31 9.15 -13.87
C LEU A 21 11.01 9.19 -13.03
N ALA A 22 9.85 9.00 -13.66
CA ALA A 22 8.54 8.96 -13.00
C ALA A 22 8.36 7.77 -12.02
N SER A 23 9.27 6.80 -12.00
CA SER A 23 9.27 5.72 -10.99
C SER A 23 9.90 6.13 -9.67
N GLU A 24 10.64 7.24 -9.64
CA GLU A 24 11.30 7.74 -8.44
C GLU A 24 10.36 8.61 -7.62
N ARG A 25 10.37 8.36 -6.32
CA ARG A 25 9.46 9.01 -5.37
C ARG A 25 10.00 8.88 -3.97
N ARG A 26 9.94 9.98 -3.24
CA ARG A 26 10.21 10.00 -1.80
C ARG A 26 8.88 9.82 -1.10
N ILE A 27 8.82 8.82 -0.23
CA ILE A 27 7.64 8.55 0.59
C ILE A 27 8.03 8.70 2.05
N ALA A 28 7.18 9.35 2.83
CA ALA A 28 7.29 9.30 4.28
C ALA A 28 6.91 7.89 4.73
N LEU A 29 7.76 7.28 5.57
CA LEU A 29 7.48 5.98 6.15
C LEU A 29 6.91 6.16 7.56
N PRO A 30 5.83 5.45 7.92
CA PRO A 30 5.38 5.37 9.30
C PRO A 30 6.50 4.86 10.22
N THR A 31 6.51 5.32 11.47
CA THR A 31 7.49 4.90 12.48
C THR A 31 7.56 3.38 12.62
N GLU A 32 6.42 2.70 12.58
CA GLU A 32 6.34 1.23 12.64
C GLU A 32 7.06 0.55 11.47
N CYS A 33 7.01 1.13 10.27
CA CYS A 33 7.75 0.63 9.12
C CYS A 33 9.26 0.83 9.31
N ILE A 34 9.67 1.96 9.87
CA ILE A 34 11.07 2.25 10.18
C ILE A 34 11.60 1.25 11.23
N ASN A 35 10.83 1.00 12.29
CA ASN A 35 11.20 0.02 13.32
C ASN A 35 11.34 -1.39 12.73
N SER A 36 10.40 -1.80 11.89
CA SER A 36 10.45 -3.08 11.18
C SER A 36 11.69 -3.20 10.29
N LEU A 37 12.09 -2.12 9.60
CA LEU A 37 13.29 -2.08 8.78
C LEU A 37 14.59 -2.18 9.61
N LYS A 38 14.63 -1.58 10.80
CA LYS A 38 15.77 -1.71 11.72
C LYS A 38 15.94 -3.15 12.22
N ILE A 39 14.85 -3.77 12.67
CA ILE A 39 14.86 -5.19 13.09
C ILE A 39 15.32 -6.08 11.93
N HIS A 40 14.80 -5.83 10.72
CA HIS A 40 15.22 -6.56 9.53
C HIS A 40 16.70 -6.35 9.19
N GLN A 41 17.22 -5.13 9.37
CA GLN A 41 18.63 -4.82 9.15
C GLN A 41 19.54 -5.60 10.12
N GLU A 42 19.18 -5.68 11.40
CA GLU A 42 19.92 -6.46 12.41
C GLU A 42 19.95 -7.95 12.03
N GLN A 43 18.79 -8.53 11.70
CA GLN A 43 18.70 -9.91 11.24
C GLN A 43 19.55 -10.17 9.99
N GLN A 44 19.54 -9.25 9.02
CA GLN A 44 20.36 -9.38 7.81
C GLN A 44 21.86 -9.35 8.12
N GLN A 45 22.29 -8.56 9.11
CA GLN A 45 23.69 -8.53 9.55
C GLN A 45 24.10 -9.86 10.18
N GLU A 46 23.24 -10.46 10.99
CA GLU A 46 23.47 -11.79 11.55
C GLU A 46 23.55 -12.86 10.45
N GLU A 47 22.62 -12.84 9.50
CA GLU A 47 22.63 -13.73 8.32
C GLU A 47 23.92 -13.58 7.51
N ARG A 48 24.40 -12.34 7.32
CA ARG A 48 25.67 -12.04 6.63
C ARG A 48 26.86 -12.64 7.37
N GLN A 49 26.92 -12.49 8.69
CA GLN A 49 27.99 -13.05 9.51
C GLN A 49 27.97 -14.59 9.48
N ALA A 50 26.78 -15.18 9.51
CA ALA A 50 26.60 -16.63 9.44
C ALA A 50 26.99 -17.21 8.07
N ALA A 51 26.63 -16.52 6.97
CA ALA A 51 26.93 -16.98 5.62
C ALA A 51 28.42 -16.86 5.24
N ARG A 52 29.18 -15.95 5.85
CA ARG A 52 30.62 -15.74 5.58
C ARG A 52 30.90 -15.61 4.08
N ALA A 53 31.69 -16.53 3.51
CA ALA A 53 32.07 -16.53 2.09
C ALA A 53 30.89 -16.78 1.14
N ASP A 54 29.79 -17.36 1.62
CA ASP A 54 28.59 -17.61 0.82
C ASP A 54 27.70 -16.37 0.65
N TRP A 55 28.00 -15.28 1.36
CA TRP A 55 27.23 -14.04 1.27
C TRP A 55 27.49 -13.30 -0.04
N THR A 56 26.42 -12.98 -0.77
CA THR A 56 26.50 -12.14 -1.97
C THR A 56 26.13 -10.69 -1.63
N ASP A 57 27.11 -9.78 -1.66
CA ASP A 57 26.86 -8.35 -1.41
C ASP A 57 26.30 -7.66 -2.66
N ASN A 58 24.99 -7.38 -2.64
CA ASN A 58 24.26 -6.76 -3.74
C ASN A 58 23.64 -5.40 -3.36
N GLY A 59 23.89 -4.92 -2.13
CA GLY A 59 23.27 -3.69 -1.59
C GLY A 59 21.74 -3.76 -1.46
N LEU A 60 21.15 -4.96 -1.40
CA LEU A 60 19.70 -5.16 -1.31
C LEU A 60 19.24 -5.12 0.15
N VAL A 61 18.15 -4.41 0.41
CA VAL A 61 17.52 -4.38 1.75
C VAL A 61 16.88 -5.73 2.08
N PHE A 62 16.16 -6.36 1.13
CA PHE A 62 15.52 -7.66 1.33
C PHE A 62 16.21 -8.74 0.52
N THR A 63 16.78 -9.73 1.20
CA THR A 63 17.55 -10.83 0.60
C THR A 63 17.14 -12.18 1.15
N THR A 64 17.63 -13.25 0.53
CA THR A 64 17.75 -14.54 1.20
C THR A 64 18.85 -14.50 2.26
N PRO A 65 18.95 -15.51 3.15
CA PRO A 65 20.04 -15.59 4.13
C PRO A 65 21.47 -15.63 3.54
N LYS A 66 21.60 -15.77 2.22
CA LYS A 66 22.88 -15.73 1.50
C LYS A 66 23.10 -14.43 0.71
N GLY A 67 22.29 -13.39 0.95
CA GLY A 67 22.40 -12.09 0.25
C GLY A 67 21.85 -12.08 -1.18
N ARG A 68 21.20 -13.17 -1.63
CA ARG A 68 20.64 -13.27 -2.98
C ARG A 68 19.27 -12.59 -3.05
N PRO A 69 18.84 -12.13 -4.24
CA PRO A 69 17.49 -11.61 -4.44
C PRO A 69 16.39 -12.58 -4.02
N LEU A 70 15.30 -12.04 -3.46
CA LEU A 70 14.09 -12.81 -3.21
C LEU A 70 13.36 -13.10 -4.52
N ASP A 71 13.03 -14.38 -4.74
CA ASP A 71 12.18 -14.78 -5.84
C ASP A 71 10.70 -14.39 -5.57
N PRO A 72 10.01 -13.67 -6.48
CA PRO A 72 8.61 -13.29 -6.30
C PRO A 72 7.64 -14.47 -6.09
N GLY A 73 7.93 -15.62 -6.70
CA GLY A 73 7.15 -16.84 -6.52
C GLY A 73 7.30 -17.41 -5.11
N ASN A 74 8.53 -17.46 -4.59
CA ASN A 74 8.81 -17.82 -3.20
C ASN A 74 8.15 -16.85 -2.22
N LEU A 75 8.23 -15.54 -2.49
CA LEU A 75 7.58 -14.52 -1.66
C LEU A 75 6.07 -14.74 -1.59
N THR A 76 5.43 -14.94 -2.75
CA THR A 76 3.98 -15.20 -2.83
C THR A 76 3.59 -16.48 -2.08
N ARG A 77 4.37 -17.56 -2.22
CA ARG A 77 4.14 -18.80 -1.46
C ARG A 77 4.30 -18.59 0.05
N ARG A 78 5.35 -17.88 0.47
CA ARG A 78 5.57 -17.56 1.89
C ARG A 78 4.41 -16.73 2.45
N PHE A 79 3.97 -15.71 1.73
CA PHE A 79 2.84 -14.88 2.11
C PHE A 79 1.54 -15.68 2.29
N ARG A 80 1.22 -16.55 1.33
CA ARG A 80 0.05 -17.45 1.44
C ARG A 80 0.10 -18.37 2.67
N ARG A 81 1.29 -18.90 3.00
CA ARG A 81 1.47 -19.70 4.23
C ARG A 81 1.25 -18.87 5.48
N LEU A 82 1.68 -17.60 5.50
CA LEU A 82 1.44 -16.70 6.64
C LEU A 82 -0.05 -16.42 6.82
N LEU A 83 -0.78 -16.14 5.73
CA LEU A 83 -2.24 -15.95 5.77
C LEU A 83 -2.95 -17.18 6.36
N HIS A 84 -2.60 -18.37 5.87
CA HIS A 84 -3.17 -19.62 6.38
C HIS A 84 -2.88 -19.82 7.88
N LYS A 85 -1.63 -19.60 8.31
CA LYS A 85 -1.26 -19.70 9.74
C LYS A 85 -2.00 -18.70 10.62
N ALA A 86 -2.31 -17.51 10.08
CA ALA A 86 -3.06 -16.48 10.78
C ALA A 86 -4.59 -16.67 10.72
N GLY A 87 -5.10 -17.71 10.04
CA GLY A 87 -6.54 -17.92 9.86
C GLY A 87 -7.21 -16.86 8.97
N LEU A 88 -6.44 -16.16 8.14
CA LEU A 88 -6.94 -15.06 7.31
C LEU A 88 -7.36 -15.55 5.92
N ARG A 89 -8.28 -14.79 5.31
CA ARG A 89 -8.69 -14.99 3.91
C ARG A 89 -7.47 -14.94 2.98
N MET A 90 -7.45 -15.83 2.01
CA MET A 90 -6.45 -15.87 0.95
C MET A 90 -6.57 -14.63 0.05
N ILE A 91 -5.57 -13.76 0.12
CA ILE A 91 -5.41 -12.57 -0.73
C ILE A 91 -4.07 -12.63 -1.49
N ARG A 92 -3.95 -11.84 -2.55
CA ARG A 92 -2.71 -11.69 -3.33
C ARG A 92 -1.78 -10.69 -2.63
N PHE A 93 -0.49 -10.81 -2.88
CA PHE A 93 0.49 -9.91 -2.25
C PHE A 93 0.26 -8.43 -2.59
N HIS A 94 -0.18 -8.12 -3.82
CA HIS A 94 -0.52 -6.75 -4.21
C HIS A 94 -1.79 -6.21 -3.54
N ASP A 95 -2.64 -7.07 -2.97
CA ASP A 95 -3.83 -6.63 -2.24
C ASP A 95 -3.46 -5.88 -0.94
N LEU A 96 -2.25 -6.06 -0.42
CA LEU A 96 -1.73 -5.23 0.69
C LEU A 96 -1.66 -3.76 0.28
N ARG A 97 -1.16 -3.49 -0.93
CA ARG A 97 -1.08 -2.13 -1.47
C ARG A 97 -2.46 -1.56 -1.78
N HIS A 98 -3.39 -2.39 -2.22
CA HIS A 98 -4.80 -1.99 -2.36
C HIS A 98 -5.42 -1.61 -1.02
N SER A 99 -5.16 -2.40 0.01
CA SER A 99 -5.63 -2.14 1.36
C SER A 99 -5.10 -0.80 1.88
N THR A 100 -3.82 -0.49 1.65
CA THR A 100 -3.25 0.83 1.98
C THR A 100 -3.99 1.97 1.27
N ALA A 101 -4.30 1.83 -0.02
CA ALA A 101 -5.05 2.85 -0.77
C ALA A 101 -6.45 3.08 -0.19
N THR A 102 -7.17 1.99 0.10
CA THR A 102 -8.50 2.05 0.70
C THR A 102 -8.45 2.71 2.07
N LEU A 103 -7.56 2.27 2.97
CA LEU A 103 -7.45 2.84 4.31
C LEU A 103 -7.17 4.35 4.28
N LEU A 104 -6.26 4.82 3.42
CA LEU A 104 -5.98 6.25 3.29
C LEU A 104 -7.19 7.02 2.77
N LEU A 105 -7.92 6.46 1.81
CA LEU A 105 -9.14 7.09 1.29
C LEU A 105 -10.22 7.17 2.35
N GLU A 106 -10.38 6.14 3.19
CA GLU A 106 -11.34 6.13 4.30
C GLU A 106 -11.01 7.17 5.37
N GLN A 107 -9.73 7.53 5.53
CA GLN A 107 -9.29 8.63 6.38
C GLN A 107 -9.42 10.01 5.71
N GLY A 108 -10.03 10.09 4.52
CA GLY A 108 -10.25 11.35 3.80
C GLY A 108 -9.02 11.90 3.08
N VAL A 109 -7.96 11.10 2.91
CA VAL A 109 -6.78 11.55 2.16
C VAL A 109 -7.12 11.72 0.68
N ASP A 110 -6.70 12.84 0.10
CA ASP A 110 -6.99 13.17 -1.28
C ASP A 110 -6.42 12.13 -2.27
N LEU A 111 -7.18 11.87 -3.33
CA LEU A 111 -6.85 10.86 -4.34
C LEU A 111 -5.53 11.17 -5.05
N VAL A 112 -5.22 12.43 -5.33
CA VAL A 112 -3.96 12.84 -5.94
C VAL A 112 -2.80 12.47 -5.00
N VAL A 113 -2.93 12.75 -3.71
CA VAL A 113 -1.92 12.41 -2.69
C VAL A 113 -1.74 10.89 -2.59
N ILE A 114 -2.82 10.11 -2.55
CA ILE A 114 -2.73 8.63 -2.53
C ILE A 114 -2.03 8.11 -3.79
N LYS A 115 -2.33 8.69 -4.95
CA LYS A 115 -1.77 8.29 -6.24
C LYS A 115 -0.28 8.62 -6.33
N GLU A 116 0.13 9.77 -5.83
CA GLU A 116 1.54 10.16 -5.68
C GLU A 116 2.25 9.29 -4.64
N LEU A 117 1.58 8.96 -3.53
CA LEU A 117 2.09 8.11 -2.44
C LEU A 117 2.14 6.64 -2.81
N LEU A 118 1.41 6.14 -3.80
CA LEU A 118 1.51 4.76 -4.27
C LEU A 118 2.31 4.67 -5.59
N GLY A 119 2.21 5.63 -6.49
CA GLY A 119 2.85 5.63 -7.80
C GLY A 119 1.89 5.04 -8.84
N HIS A 120 1.80 5.72 -10.00
CA HIS A 120 0.76 5.64 -11.04
C HIS A 120 0.32 4.26 -11.55
N ALA A 121 0.97 3.16 -11.14
CA ALA A 121 0.71 1.79 -11.59
C ALA A 121 -0.59 1.15 -11.06
N HIS A 122 -1.43 1.86 -10.30
CA HIS A 122 -2.68 1.32 -9.76
C HIS A 122 -3.86 2.29 -9.87
N ILE A 123 -4.02 2.94 -11.02
CA ILE A 123 -5.31 3.55 -11.41
C ILE A 123 -6.38 2.46 -11.64
N GLY A 124 -5.96 1.20 -11.86
CA GLY A 124 -6.85 0.03 -11.93
C GLY A 124 -7.43 -0.43 -10.58
N VAL A 125 -7.37 0.39 -9.52
CA VAL A 125 -8.14 0.17 -8.29
C VAL A 125 -9.59 0.59 -8.56
N THR A 126 -10.22 -0.26 -9.37
CA THR A 126 -11.63 -0.62 -9.41
C THR A 126 -12.58 0.50 -8.96
N ALA A 127 -13.11 1.23 -9.94
CA ALA A 127 -14.12 2.27 -9.79
C ALA A 127 -15.23 1.94 -8.76
N GLY A 128 -15.57 0.66 -8.57
CA GLY A 128 -16.55 0.21 -7.58
C GLY A 128 -16.17 0.44 -6.11
N VAL A 129 -14.93 0.12 -5.68
CA VAL A 129 -14.49 0.35 -4.29
C VAL A 129 -14.35 1.85 -4.04
N TYR A 130 -13.82 2.58 -5.03
CA TYR A 130 -13.73 4.03 -5.01
C TYR A 130 -15.10 4.70 -4.93
N ALA A 131 -16.08 4.22 -5.71
CA ALA A 131 -17.44 4.75 -5.72
C ALA A 131 -18.10 4.57 -4.35
N HIS A 132 -17.97 3.41 -3.72
CA HIS A 132 -18.58 3.17 -2.41
C HIS A 132 -17.99 4.07 -1.32
N VAL A 133 -16.66 4.19 -1.25
CA VAL A 133 -16.02 5.07 -0.26
C VAL A 133 -16.32 6.54 -0.56
N ARG A 134 -16.33 6.96 -1.84
CA ARG A 134 -16.71 8.32 -2.23
C ARG A 134 -18.14 8.67 -1.86
N LEU A 135 -19.11 7.78 -2.12
CA LEU A 135 -20.50 8.00 -1.75
C LEU A 135 -20.66 8.17 -0.24
N ARG A 136 -19.94 7.37 0.56
CA ARG A 136 -19.93 7.51 2.02
C ARG A 136 -19.32 8.83 2.48
N LEU A 137 -18.17 9.23 1.92
CA LEU A 137 -17.52 10.51 2.23
C LEU A 137 -18.37 11.72 1.79
N GLN A 138 -19.00 11.64 0.61
CA GLN A 138 -19.93 12.68 0.14
C GLN A 138 -21.12 12.80 1.07
N ARG A 139 -21.67 11.67 1.55
CA ARG A 139 -22.77 11.69 2.52
C ARG A 139 -22.34 12.35 3.82
N GLN A 140 -21.18 11.98 4.37
CA GLN A 140 -20.61 12.62 5.56
C GLN A 140 -20.38 14.12 5.38
N ALA A 141 -19.88 14.54 4.21
CA ALA A 141 -19.67 15.96 3.92
C ALA A 141 -20.99 16.74 3.85
N ILE A 142 -22.03 16.17 3.24
CA ILE A 142 -23.36 16.77 3.19
C ILE A 142 -24.02 16.78 4.57
N ASP A 143 -23.89 15.72 5.38
CA ASP A 143 -24.42 15.68 6.74
C ASP A 143 -23.71 16.71 7.63
N THR A 144 -22.40 16.88 7.48
CA THR A 144 -21.62 17.94 8.16
C THR A 144 -22.09 19.32 7.74
N LEU A 145 -22.25 19.55 6.43
CA LEU A 145 -22.80 20.81 5.92
C LEU A 145 -24.22 21.07 6.44
N GLY A 146 -25.07 20.05 6.48
CA GLY A 146 -26.41 20.11 7.05
C GLY A 146 -26.40 20.47 8.53
N SER A 147 -25.42 20.00 9.30
CA SER A 147 -25.26 20.39 10.71
C SER A 147 -24.82 21.84 10.89
N ILE A 148 -24.09 22.41 9.92
CA ILE A 148 -23.65 23.81 9.94
C ILE A 148 -24.78 24.75 9.48
N LEU A 149 -25.53 24.33 8.46
CA LEU A 149 -26.63 25.10 7.87
C LEU A 149 -27.97 24.90 8.59
N GLY A 150 -28.10 23.84 9.39
CA GLY A 150 -29.29 23.55 10.17
C GLY A 150 -29.56 24.67 11.17
N PRO A 151 -30.84 25.04 11.38
CA PRO A 151 -31.18 26.16 12.23
C PRO A 151 -30.66 25.90 13.66
N THR A 152 -30.00 26.90 14.25
CA THR A 152 -30.03 27.05 15.72
C THR A 152 -31.49 27.04 16.11
N ASP A 153 -31.94 26.01 16.82
CA ASP A 153 -33.33 25.82 17.26
C ASP A 153 -33.97 27.15 17.65
N THR A 154 -34.74 27.73 16.74
CA THR A 154 -35.90 28.54 17.11
C THR A 154 -37.10 27.64 16.85
N PRO A 155 -37.76 27.16 17.91
CA PRO A 155 -38.80 26.16 17.81
C PRO A 155 -40.09 26.80 17.31
N ASP A 156 -40.23 27.09 16.01
CA ASP A 156 -41.53 27.49 15.45
C ASP A 156 -41.66 27.42 13.91
N ASP A 157 -41.24 26.34 13.23
CA ASP A 157 -41.66 26.17 11.82
C ASP A 157 -41.94 24.70 11.43
N PRO A 158 -43.03 24.42 10.69
CA PRO A 158 -43.46 23.07 10.37
C PRO A 158 -42.64 22.44 9.22
N PRO A 159 -42.61 21.09 9.12
CA PRO A 159 -41.65 20.38 8.27
C PRO A 159 -42.03 20.42 6.78
N THR A 160 -41.21 21.09 5.99
CA THR A 160 -41.32 21.09 4.52
C THR A 160 -40.65 19.84 3.94
N ALA A 161 -41.46 18.87 3.51
CA ALA A 161 -40.99 17.72 2.74
C ALA A 161 -40.62 18.15 1.32
N ALA A 162 -39.36 18.01 0.93
CA ALA A 162 -38.91 18.18 -0.46
C ALA A 162 -38.51 16.83 -1.06
N VAL A 163 -39.32 16.35 -2.00
CA VAL A 163 -39.02 15.22 -2.89
C VAL A 163 -38.18 15.76 -4.05
N VAL A 164 -37.01 15.19 -4.30
CA VAL A 164 -36.18 15.50 -5.47
C VAL A 164 -36.31 14.36 -6.49
N ARG A 165 -36.70 14.71 -7.72
CA ARG A 165 -36.76 13.82 -8.91
C ARG A 165 -35.41 13.71 -9.58
#